data_AF-A0A962V6T2-F1
#
_entry.id   AF-A0A962V6T2-F1
#
_cell.length_a   1.000
_cell.length_b   1.000
_cell.length_c   1.000
_cell.angle_alpha   90.00
_cell.angle_beta   90.00
_cell.angle_gamma   90.00
#
_symmetry.space_group_name_H-M   'P 1'
#
loop_
_entity.id
_entity.type
_entity.pdbx_description
1 polymer ?
#
loop_
_entity_poly.entity_id
_entity_poly.type
_entity_poly.pdbx_seq_one_letter_code
_entity_poly.pdbx_strand_id
1 'polypeptide(L)'
;SIVKYLGAAYLVYLGLKAIFEKTDSAVPGTKHVLDVTTAFRQAIIIEFLNPKSAMFFLAFLPQFVNPENGSVALQLMTLGLLFVLMGLVSTVTVALSAGHIGKFLRRNPVVMRWQNKAVGSIFCGLGVRLALQEK
;
A
#
# COMPACT_ATOMS: atom_id res chain seq x y z
N SER A 1 8.94 -20.29 9.92
CA SER A 1 9.71 -19.67 11.02
C SER A 1 10.92 -18.88 10.52
N ILE A 2 11.75 -19.42 9.62
CA ILE A 2 12.92 -18.69 9.07
C ILE A 2 12.50 -17.43 8.28
N VAL A 3 11.52 -17.56 7.37
CA VAL A 3 10.99 -16.42 6.58
C VAL A 3 10.44 -15.30 7.47
N LYS A 4 9.81 -15.65 8.60
CA LYS A 4 9.28 -14.71 9.59
C LYS A 4 10.40 -13.88 10.23
N TYR A 5 11.46 -14.52 10.71
CA TYR A 5 12.59 -13.81 11.31
C TYR A 5 13.39 -12.98 10.30
N LEU A 6 13.54 -13.48 9.06
CA LEU A 6 14.13 -12.71 7.96
C LEU A 6 13.31 -11.44 7.66
N GLY A 7 11.99 -11.57 7.58
CA GLY A 7 11.09 -10.43 7.40
C GLY A 7 11.16 -9.45 8.56
N ALA A 8 11.21 -9.94 9.81
CA ALA A 8 11.34 -9.10 10.99
C ALA A 8 12.67 -8.31 10.99
N ALA A 9 13.79 -8.99 10.72
CA ALA A 9 15.10 -8.35 10.62
C ALA A 9 15.14 -7.30 9.51
N TYR A 10 14.51 -7.59 8.35
CA TYR A 10 14.42 -6.65 7.25
C TYR A 10 13.60 -5.40 7.61
N LEU A 11 12.46 -5.56 8.29
CA LEU A 11 11.63 -4.44 8.76
C LEU A 11 12.38 -3.57 9.77
N VAL A 12 13.09 -4.18 10.74
CA VAL A 12 13.91 -3.44 11.70
C VAL A 12 15.05 -2.70 10.98
N TYR A 13 15.72 -3.34 10.03
CA TYR A 13 16.75 -2.70 9.22
C TYR A 13 16.21 -1.49 8.45
N LEU A 14 15.06 -1.63 7.77
CA LEU A 14 14.41 -0.51 7.08
C LEU A 14 14.02 0.61 8.04
N GLY A 15 13.53 0.26 9.24
CA GLY A 15 13.17 1.22 10.26
C GLY A 15 14.36 2.03 10.77
N LEU A 16 15.47 1.35 11.10
CA LEU A 16 16.71 2.00 11.50
C LEU A 16 17.28 2.87 10.37
N LYS A 17 17.25 2.36 9.13
CA LYS A 17 17.67 3.14 7.96
C LYS A 17 16.89 4.45 7.86
N ALA A 18 15.56 4.42 8.01
CA ALA A 18 14.72 5.62 7.98
C ALA A 18 15.03 6.59 9.14
N ILE A 19 15.30 6.10 10.35
CA ILE A 19 15.63 6.94 11.52
C ILE A 19 16.97 7.66 11.34
N PHE A 20 17.97 6.97 10.78
CA PHE A 20 19.34 7.48 10.63
C PHE A 20 19.62 8.13 9.27
N GLU A 21 18.66 8.11 8.35
CA GLU A 21 18.79 8.78 7.06
C GLU A 21 18.97 10.29 7.28
N LYS A 22 20.19 10.78 7.02
CA LYS A 22 20.47 12.21 7.07
C LYS A 22 19.55 12.89 6.06
N THR A 23 18.84 13.91 6.53
CA THR A 23 18.07 14.84 5.70
C THR A 23 19.01 15.69 4.86
N ASP A 24 19.90 15.08 4.09
CA ASP A 24 20.54 15.78 3.00
C ASP A 24 19.43 16.10 2.01
N SER A 25 19.37 17.36 1.58
CA SER A 25 18.49 17.86 0.53
C SER A 25 18.83 17.26 -0.84
N ALA A 26 19.26 16.00 -0.88
CA ALA A 26 19.49 15.24 -2.07
C ALA A 26 18.15 15.10 -2.80
N VAL A 27 18.03 15.90 -3.85
CA VAL A 27 17.20 15.66 -5.02
C VAL A 27 17.04 14.15 -5.16
N PRO A 28 15.80 13.61 -5.16
CA PRO A 28 15.62 12.19 -5.39
C PRO A 28 16.36 11.88 -6.69
N GLY A 29 17.44 11.11 -6.60
CA GLY A 29 18.25 10.73 -7.74
C GLY A 29 17.32 10.29 -8.84
N THR A 30 17.62 10.71 -10.07
CA THR A 30 16.93 10.43 -11.34
C THR A 30 16.32 9.02 -11.36
N LYS A 31 15.17 8.88 -10.71
CA LYS A 31 14.33 7.70 -10.86
C LYS A 31 13.83 7.86 -12.26
N HIS A 32 14.24 6.96 -13.15
CA HIS A 32 13.64 6.86 -14.47
C HIS A 32 12.13 6.96 -14.27
N VAL A 33 11.56 8.08 -14.73
CA VAL A 33 10.13 8.27 -14.73
C VAL A 33 9.64 7.22 -15.72
N LEU A 34 9.15 6.11 -15.19
CA LEU A 34 8.51 5.07 -16.00
C LEU A 34 7.45 5.76 -16.84
N ASP A 35 7.44 5.46 -18.13
CA ASP A 35 6.37 5.91 -19.00
C ASP A 35 5.02 5.47 -18.40
N VAL A 36 4.04 6.38 -18.43
CA VAL A 36 2.73 6.18 -17.79
C VAL A 36 2.07 4.90 -18.31
N THR A 37 2.21 4.63 -19.62
CA THR A 37 1.68 3.43 -20.25
C THR A 37 2.34 2.17 -19.71
N THR A 38 3.66 2.21 -19.52
CA THR A 38 4.42 1.07 -18.99
C THR A 38 4.04 0.79 -17.54
N ALA A 39 3.97 1.84 -16.70
CA ALA A 39 3.54 1.72 -15.31
C ALA A 39 2.10 1.19 -15.21
N PHE A 40 1.19 1.66 -16.07
CA PHE A 40 -0.19 1.21 -16.11
C PHE A 40 -0.31 -0.27 -16.51
N ARG A 41 0.41 -0.71 -17.55
CA ARG A 41 0.43 -2.12 -17.96
C ARG A 41 1.00 -3.02 -16.88
N GLN A 42 2.09 -2.60 -16.23
CA GLN A 42 2.65 -3.34 -15.10
C GLN A 42 1.65 -3.43 -13.94
N ALA A 43 0.96 -2.34 -13.61
CA ALA A 43 -0.06 -2.33 -12.56
C ALA A 43 -1.21 -3.32 -12.86
N ILE A 44 -1.72 -3.34 -14.10
CA ILE A 44 -2.74 -4.31 -14.51
C ILE A 44 -2.23 -5.75 -14.36
N ILE A 45 -1.01 -6.03 -14.84
CA ILE A 45 -0.44 -7.39 -14.78
C ILE A 45 -0.24 -7.83 -13.32
N ILE A 46 0.28 -6.95 -12.46
CA ILE A 46 0.49 -7.24 -11.04
C ILE A 46 -0.85 -7.49 -10.34
N GLU A 47 -1.86 -6.65 -10.59
CA GLU A 47 -3.17 -6.79 -9.96
C GLU A 47 -3.89 -8.05 -10.45
N PHE A 48 -3.80 -8.37 -11.74
CA PHE A 48 -4.37 -9.61 -12.29
C PHE A 48 -3.68 -10.86 -11.75
N LEU A 49 -2.36 -10.81 -11.58
CA LEU A 49 -1.57 -11.89 -10.98
C LEU A 49 -1.68 -11.95 -9.46
N ASN A 50 -2.43 -11.04 -8.82
CA ASN A 50 -2.61 -11.02 -7.38
C ASN A 50 -3.80 -11.92 -6.99
N PRO A 51 -3.58 -13.20 -6.61
CA PRO A 51 -4.67 -14.10 -6.26
C PRO A 51 -5.43 -13.62 -5.02
N LYS A 52 -4.84 -12.73 -4.21
CA LYS A 52 -5.47 -12.22 -2.99
C LYS A 52 -6.71 -11.39 -3.32
N SER A 53 -6.65 -10.54 -4.34
CA SER A 53 -7.80 -9.72 -4.75
C SER A 53 -8.96 -10.61 -5.22
N ALA A 54 -8.66 -11.61 -6.05
CA ALA A 54 -9.65 -12.59 -6.50
C ALA A 54 -10.25 -13.40 -5.33
N MET A 55 -9.41 -13.91 -4.42
CA MET A 55 -9.86 -14.65 -3.24
C MET A 55 -10.74 -13.80 -2.32
N PHE A 56 -10.43 -12.52 -2.14
CA PHE A 56 -11.28 -11.60 -1.38
C PHE A 56 -12.66 -11.48 -2.02
N PHE A 57 -12.75 -11.21 -3.33
CA PHE A 57 -14.05 -11.07 -3.98
C PHE A 57 -14.87 -12.35 -3.95
N LEU A 58 -14.24 -13.52 -4.18
CA LEU A 58 -14.92 -14.81 -4.10
C LEU A 58 -15.39 -15.14 -2.69
N ALA A 59 -14.62 -14.75 -1.66
CA ALA A 59 -15.00 -15.00 -0.27
C ALA A 59 -16.13 -14.08 0.19
N PHE A 60 -16.10 -12.80 -0.19
CA PHE A 60 -16.99 -11.78 0.37
C PHE A 60 -18.21 -11.47 -0.51
N LEU A 61 -18.07 -11.30 -1.82
CA LEU A 61 -19.18 -10.84 -2.67
C LEU A 61 -20.37 -11.80 -2.71
N PRO A 62 -20.20 -13.14 -2.79
CA PRO A 62 -21.34 -14.06 -2.80
C PRO A 62 -22.21 -13.97 -1.54
N GLN A 63 -21.64 -13.51 -0.42
CA GLN A 63 -22.38 -13.35 0.85
C GLN A 63 -23.42 -12.21 0.78
N PHE A 64 -23.30 -11.30 -0.18
CA PHE A 64 -24.20 -10.15 -0.36
C PHE A 64 -25.21 -10.35 -1.49
N VAL A 65 -25.23 -11.52 -2.12
CA VAL A 65 -26.09 -11.83 -3.27
C VAL A 65 -27.26 -12.70 -2.83
N ASN A 66 -28.46 -12.35 -3.29
CA ASN A 66 -29.65 -13.17 -3.08
C ASN A 66 -30.15 -13.71 -4.44
N PRO A 67 -30.16 -15.05 -4.65
CA PRO A 67 -30.66 -15.66 -5.88
C PRO A 67 -32.13 -15.32 -6.21
N GLU A 68 -32.95 -15.00 -5.20
CA GLU A 68 -34.37 -14.64 -5.40
C GLU A 68 -34.55 -13.24 -5.99
N ASN A 69 -33.52 -12.39 -5.90
CA ASN A 69 -33.54 -11.02 -6.42
C ASN A 69 -33.14 -10.92 -7.91
N GLY A 70 -33.08 -12.05 -8.63
CA GLY A 70 -32.75 -12.11 -10.06
C GLY A 70 -31.35 -12.64 -10.36
N SER A 71 -30.75 -12.18 -11.46
CA SER A 71 -29.46 -12.73 -11.94
C SER A 71 -28.31 -12.47 -10.96
N VAL A 72 -27.79 -13.55 -10.37
CA VAL A 72 -26.59 -13.58 -9.51
C VAL A 72 -25.39 -12.94 -10.20
N ALA A 73 -25.21 -13.19 -11.51
CA ALA A 73 -24.09 -12.63 -12.27
C ALA A 73 -24.15 -11.10 -12.35
N LEU A 74 -25.34 -10.53 -12.57
CA LEU A 74 -25.51 -9.07 -12.58
C LEU A 74 -25.29 -8.47 -11.19
N GLN A 75 -25.82 -9.09 -10.13
CA GLN A 75 -25.60 -8.63 -8.76
C GLN A 75 -24.11 -8.60 -8.40
N LEU A 76 -23.37 -9.68 -8.72
CA LEU A 76 -21.92 -9.75 -8.51
C LEU A 76 -21.17 -8.67 -9.31
N MET A 77 -21.54 -8.46 -10.58
CA MET A 77 -20.91 -7.45 -11.43
C MET A 77 -21.16 -6.04 -10.89
N THR A 78 -22.37 -5.73 -10.44
CA THR A 78 -22.70 -4.44 -9.82
C THR A 78 -21.95 -4.22 -8.51
N LEU A 79 -21.93 -5.21 -7.61
CA LEU A 79 -21.21 -5.12 -6.34
C LEU A 79 -19.70 -4.97 -6.55
N GLY A 80 -19.13 -5.74 -7.48
CA GLY A 80 -17.72 -5.64 -7.86
C GLY A 80 -17.37 -4.26 -8.41
N LEU A 81 -18.20 -3.73 -9.32
CA LEU A 81 -17.99 -2.38 -9.88
C LEU A 81 -18.05 -1.29 -8.81
N LEU A 82 -19.04 -1.36 -7.91
CA LEU A 82 -19.15 -0.42 -6.78
C LEU A 82 -17.92 -0.47 -5.88
N PHE A 83 -17.45 -1.67 -5.54
CA PHE A 83 -16.26 -1.83 -4.72
C PHE A 83 -15.01 -1.23 -5.38
N VAL A 84 -14.81 -1.49 -6.69
CA VAL A 84 -13.69 -0.93 -7.45
C VAL A 84 -13.78 0.60 -7.51
N LEU A 85 -14.96 1.17 -7.72
CA LEU A 85 -15.16 2.62 -7.74
C LEU A 85 -14.86 3.26 -6.37
N MET A 86 -15.31 2.66 -5.28
CA MET A 86 -14.98 3.13 -3.93
C MET A 86 -13.47 3.08 -3.67
N GLY A 87 -12.82 1.98 -4.07
CA GLY A 87 -11.37 1.83 -3.98
C GLY A 87 -10.61 2.90 -4.80
N LEU A 88 -11.08 3.17 -6.02
CA LEU A 88 -10.53 4.20 -6.90
C LEU A 88 -10.65 5.58 -6.27
N VAL A 89 -11.84 5.96 -5.80
CA VAL A 89 -12.09 7.26 -5.16
C VAL A 89 -11.19 7.45 -3.93
N SER A 90 -11.11 6.42 -3.08
CA SER A 90 -10.26 6.46 -1.89
C SER A 90 -8.78 6.61 -2.25
N THR A 91 -8.28 5.79 -3.18
CA THR A 91 -6.87 5.81 -3.60
C THR A 91 -6.50 7.12 -4.28
N VAL A 92 -7.35 7.64 -5.17
CA VAL A 92 -7.13 8.93 -5.85
C VAL A 92 -7.13 10.07 -4.83
N THR A 93 -8.07 10.07 -3.86
CA THR A 93 -8.11 11.08 -2.80
C THR A 93 -6.81 11.09 -2.00
N VAL A 94 -6.32 9.92 -1.61
CA VAL A 94 -5.04 9.78 -0.90
C VAL A 94 -3.87 10.22 -1.78
N ALA A 95 -3.84 9.84 -3.06
CA ALA A 95 -2.76 10.19 -3.98
C ALA A 95 -2.66 11.71 -4.20
N LEU A 96 -3.80 12.39 -4.45
CA LEU A 96 -3.85 13.84 -4.63
C LEU A 96 -3.51 14.59 -3.33
N SER A 97 -3.95 14.06 -2.18
CA SER A 97 -3.61 14.60 -0.87
C SER A 97 -2.12 14.45 -0.56
N ALA A 98 -1.52 13.30 -0.88
CA ALA A 98 -0.10 13.02 -0.70
C ALA A 98 0.79 13.96 -1.51
N GLY A 99 0.36 14.41 -2.70
CA GLY A 99 1.07 15.44 -3.47
C GLY A 99 1.16 16.79 -2.75
N HIS A 100 0.04 17.24 -2.18
CA HIS A 100 -0.02 18.51 -1.43
C HIS A 100 0.72 18.43 -0.10
N ILE A 101 0.45 17.37 0.67
CA ILE A 101 1.09 17.09 1.96
C ILE A 101 2.59 16.90 1.76
N GLY A 102 3.00 16.11 0.76
CA GLY A 102 4.42 15.89 0.44
C GLY A 102 5.17 17.17 0.09
N LYS A 103 4.55 18.10 -0.66
CA LYS A 103 5.15 19.41 -0.97
C LYS A 103 5.30 20.27 0.30
N PHE A 104 4.33 20.22 1.20
CA PHE A 104 4.39 20.91 2.49
C PHE A 104 5.47 20.32 3.43
N LEU A 105 5.53 19.00 3.57
CA LEU A 105 6.53 18.35 4.43
C LEU A 105 7.96 18.58 3.93
N ARG A 106 8.19 18.57 2.61
CA ARG A 106 9.51 18.84 2.02
C ARG A 106 9.99 20.27 2.21
N ARG A 107 9.08 21.21 2.50
CA ARG A 107 9.43 22.63 2.72
C ARG A 107 10.04 22.86 4.11
N ASN A 108 9.79 21.98 5.09
CA ASN A 108 10.32 22.13 6.44
C ASN A 108 11.21 20.93 6.85
N PRO A 109 12.53 21.12 6.98
CA PRO A 109 13.47 20.04 7.30
C PRO A 109 13.22 19.42 8.69
N VAL A 110 12.63 20.16 9.63
CA VAL A 110 12.27 19.63 10.96
C VAL A 110 11.12 18.63 10.85
N VAL A 111 10.09 18.95 10.06
CA VAL A 111 8.94 18.07 9.83
C VAL A 111 9.38 16.80 9.11
N MET A 112 10.27 16.91 8.12
CA MET A 112 10.79 15.77 7.39
C MET A 112 11.63 14.83 8.28
N ARG A 113 12.42 15.37 9.22
CA ARG A 113 13.13 14.57 10.23
C ARG A 113 12.17 13.81 11.15
N TRP A 114 11.11 14.46 11.62
CA TRP A 114 10.11 13.80 12.47
C TRP A 114 9.31 12.74 11.71
N GLN A 115 8.97 12.99 10.45
CA GLN A 115 8.32 12.01 9.59
C GLN A 115 9.18 10.75 9.44
N ASN A 116 10.47 10.90 9.13
CA ASN A 116 11.41 9.79 8.99
C ASN A 116 11.53 8.97 10.28
N LYS A 117 11.59 9.65 11.43
CA LYS A 117 11.60 8.99 12.75
C LYS A 117 10.30 8.22 13.03
N ALA A 118 9.15 8.82 12.74
CA ALA A 118 7.84 8.19 12.93
C ALA A 118 7.70 6.94 12.06
N VAL A 119 7.98 7.06 10.75
CA VAL A 119 7.96 5.92 9.81
C VAL A 119 8.92 4.83 10.28
N GLY A 120 10.16 5.19 10.62
CA GLY A 120 11.14 4.22 11.07
C GLY A 120 10.76 3.52 12.37
N SER A 121 10.15 4.24 13.32
CA SER A 121 9.63 3.65 14.56
C SER A 121 8.50 2.64 14.30
N ILE A 122 7.61 2.93 13.33
CA ILE A 122 6.54 2.03 12.92
C ILE A 122 7.14 0.76 12.31
N PHE A 123 8.12 0.88 11.42
CA PHE A 123 8.80 -0.28 10.82
C PHE A 123 9.52 -1.14 11.85
N CYS A 124 10.25 -0.54 12.79
CA CYS A 124 10.87 -1.26 13.90
C CYS A 124 9.81 -1.96 14.77
N GLY A 125 8.72 -1.26 15.13
CA GLY A 125 7.62 -1.83 15.91
C GLY A 125 6.94 -3.01 15.21
N LEU A 126 6.69 -2.89 13.90
CA LEU A 126 6.16 -3.98 13.09
C LEU A 126 7.13 -5.15 12.99
N GLY A 127 8.44 -4.90 12.84
CA GLY A 127 9.46 -5.95 12.84
C GLY A 127 9.53 -6.71 14.16
N VAL A 128 9.52 -6.00 15.30
CA VAL A 128 9.48 -6.60 16.64
C VAL A 128 8.18 -7.39 16.84
N ARG A 129 7.02 -6.80 16.50
CA ARG A 129 5.74 -7.49 16.58
C ARG A 129 5.73 -8.75 15.71
N LEU A 130 6.26 -8.67 14.49
CA LEU A 130 6.37 -9.81 13.59
C LEU A 130 7.29 -10.88 14.19
N ALA A 131 8.37 -10.54 14.87
CA ALA A 131 9.22 -11.51 15.56
C ALA A 131 8.50 -12.20 16.73
N LEU A 132 7.73 -11.43 17.51
CA LEU A 132 7.01 -11.89 18.71
C LEU A 132 5.68 -12.59 18.41
N GLN A 133 5.14 -12.45 17.19
CA GLN A 133 3.88 -13.08 16.81
C GLN A 133 4.00 -14.60 16.84
N GLU A 134 3.43 -15.27 17.84
CA GLU A 134 3.36 -16.72 17.88
C GLU A 134 2.59 -17.26 16.67
N LYS A 135 2.93 -18.48 16.24
CA LYS A 135 2.39 -19.11 15.03
C LYS A 135 0.87 -19.25 15.09
#